data_AF-A0A5C6B696-F1
#
_entry.id   AF-A0A5C6B696-F1
#
_cell.length_a   1.000
_cell.length_b   1.000
_cell.length_c   1.000
_cell.angle_alpha   90.00
_cell.angle_beta   90.00
_cell.angle_gamma   90.00
#
_symmetry.space_group_name_H-M   'P 1'
#
loop_
_entity.id
_entity.type
_entity.pdbx_description
1 polymer ?
#
loop_
_entity_poly.entity_id
_entity_poly.type
_entity_poly.pdbx_seq_one_letter_code
_entity_poly.pdbx_strand_id
1 'polypeptide(L)'
;MSDEPSAAANSPGTAKRTDDGAGCMPGFLAAMALLGIAGFICCGVSTWWLYTKRSELAIRTLRQTYIPELEQSRLAPEDKKQTVELLNQFADDLERGKYEDWQAAGVMQRLIRLPVLQWGELTAIERFIESHPEDFQPDDAFQITRVRLGVQSDKVTTIDVEDILSPVVQTDASSQLNRSLVEPLDVTAVQDVVVRCRLVADRSDVPMEPQSDAAFTEPAISEIVKRQIKAGIDSGSL
;
A
#
# COMPACT_ATOMS: atom_id res chain seq x y z
N MET A 1 -52.74 96.51 1.25
CA MET A 1 -53.48 95.34 1.79
C MET A 1 -53.15 94.20 0.86
N SER A 2 -52.55 93.16 1.44
CA SER A 2 -51.72 92.12 0.83
C SER A 2 -52.40 91.34 -0.30
N ASP A 3 -51.61 90.91 -1.30
CA ASP A 3 -51.37 89.49 -1.61
C ASP A 3 -50.17 89.35 -2.58
N GLU A 4 -49.43 88.25 -2.41
CA GLU A 4 -48.09 87.90 -2.92
C GLU A 4 -47.75 88.21 -4.40
N PRO A 5 -46.44 88.21 -4.73
CA PRO A 5 -46.02 87.28 -5.76
C PRO A 5 -44.77 86.45 -5.39
N SER A 6 -44.94 85.14 -5.50
CA SER A 6 -44.29 84.30 -6.53
C SER A 6 -42.76 84.13 -6.46
N ALA A 7 -42.40 82.91 -6.09
CA ALA A 7 -41.44 82.05 -6.79
C ALA A 7 -39.97 82.47 -6.88
N ALA A 8 -39.16 81.66 -6.20
CA ALA A 8 -37.99 80.96 -6.74
C ALA A 8 -36.86 81.79 -7.37
N ALA A 9 -35.67 81.72 -6.75
CA ALA A 9 -34.59 80.88 -7.28
C ALA A 9 -33.39 80.88 -6.34
N ASN A 10 -33.06 79.68 -5.89
CA ASN A 10 -31.81 79.29 -5.26
C ASN A 10 -30.59 79.69 -6.10
N SER A 11 -29.50 80.03 -5.41
CA SER A 11 -28.19 79.42 -5.69
C SER A 11 -27.26 79.54 -4.48
N PRO A 12 -27.35 78.67 -3.47
CA PRO A 12 -26.19 78.31 -2.69
C PRO A 12 -25.44 77.17 -3.42
N GLY A 13 -24.12 77.26 -3.39
CA GLY A 13 -23.20 76.42 -4.14
C GLY A 13 -23.52 74.94 -4.07
N THR A 14 -23.42 74.29 -5.23
CA THR A 14 -23.40 72.84 -5.34
C THR A 14 -22.12 72.34 -4.66
N ALA A 15 -22.20 72.10 -3.35
CA ALA A 15 -21.32 71.18 -2.67
C ALA A 15 -21.46 69.84 -3.41
N LYS A 16 -20.38 69.44 -4.07
CA LYS A 16 -20.24 68.13 -4.69
C LYS A 16 -20.39 67.10 -3.58
N ARG A 17 -21.58 66.54 -3.40
CA ARG A 17 -21.75 65.28 -2.67
C ARG A 17 -21.01 64.23 -3.48
N THR A 18 -19.79 63.92 -3.06
CA THR A 18 -19.21 62.61 -3.36
C THR A 18 -20.10 61.60 -2.65
N ASP A 19 -21.02 61.00 -3.41
CA ASP A 19 -21.59 59.71 -3.06
C ASP A 19 -20.43 58.72 -3.00
N ASP A 20 -19.95 58.42 -1.80
CA ASP A 20 -19.20 57.18 -1.53
C ASP A 20 -20.21 56.02 -1.58
N GLY A 21 -20.77 55.77 -2.76
CA GLY A 21 -21.47 54.53 -3.04
C GLY A 21 -20.42 53.42 -2.95
N ALA A 22 -20.64 52.46 -2.05
CA ALA A 22 -19.75 51.32 -1.83
C ALA A 22 -19.36 50.70 -3.18
N GLY A 23 -18.15 51.04 -3.67
CA GLY A 23 -17.68 50.58 -4.97
C GLY A 23 -17.72 49.06 -5.00
N CYS A 24 -17.97 48.43 -6.13
CA CYS A 24 -18.20 46.98 -6.27
C CYS A 24 -17.09 46.04 -5.69
N MET A 25 -16.02 46.58 -5.13
CA MET A 25 -14.91 45.86 -4.49
C MET A 25 -15.33 44.90 -3.36
N PRO A 26 -16.17 45.27 -2.37
CA PRO A 26 -16.62 44.35 -1.32
C PRO A 26 -17.46 43.22 -1.88
N GLY A 27 -18.26 43.48 -2.93
CA GLY A 27 -19.04 42.45 -3.63
C GLY A 27 -18.14 41.44 -4.35
N PHE A 28 -17.08 41.90 -5.02
CA PHE A 28 -16.12 41.03 -5.69
C PHE A 28 -15.30 40.20 -4.69
N LEU A 29 -14.86 40.81 -3.58
CA LEU A 29 -14.17 40.10 -2.50
C LEU A 29 -15.07 39.06 -1.84
N ALA A 30 -16.34 39.39 -1.59
CA ALA A 30 -17.31 38.43 -1.06
C ALA A 30 -17.57 37.28 -2.04
N ALA A 31 -17.68 37.56 -3.34
CA ALA A 31 -17.86 36.54 -4.37
C ALA A 31 -16.64 35.60 -4.46
N MET A 32 -15.42 36.13 -4.40
CA MET A 32 -14.19 35.33 -4.38
C MET A 32 -14.07 34.48 -3.11
N ALA A 33 -14.43 35.04 -1.95
CA ALA A 33 -14.46 34.30 -0.69
C ALA A 33 -15.47 33.14 -0.74
N LEU A 34 -16.67 33.36 -1.28
CA LEU A 34 -17.68 32.32 -1.46
C LEU A 34 -17.24 31.25 -2.45
N LEU A 35 -16.59 31.62 -3.55
CA LEU A 35 -15.99 30.68 -4.50
C LEU A 35 -14.87 29.85 -3.86
N GLY A 36 -14.02 30.45 -3.04
CA GLY A 36 -12.98 29.75 -2.29
C GLY A 36 -13.57 28.73 -1.29
N ILE A 37 -14.61 29.12 -0.55
CA ILE A 37 -15.32 28.23 0.38
C ILE A 37 -15.99 27.09 -0.40
N ALA A 38 -16.68 27.40 -1.51
CA ALA A 38 -17.29 26.38 -2.36
C ALA A 38 -16.24 25.41 -2.93
N GLY A 39 -15.09 25.90 -3.36
CA GLY A 39 -13.97 25.07 -3.82
C GLY A 39 -13.44 24.15 -2.72
N PHE A 40 -13.30 24.64 -1.49
CA PHE A 40 -12.87 23.84 -0.35
C PHE A 40 -13.89 22.75 0.01
N ILE A 41 -15.18 23.08 0.00
CA ILE A 41 -16.26 22.10 0.23
C ILE A 41 -16.27 21.04 -0.87
N CYS A 42 -16.19 21.44 -2.14
CA CYS A 42 -16.13 20.49 -3.27
C CYS A 42 -14.91 19.57 -3.17
N CYS A 43 -13.74 20.10 -2.82
CA CYS A 43 -12.55 19.29 -2.57
C CYS A 43 -12.81 18.29 -1.42
N GLY A 44 -13.31 18.77 -0.28
CA GLY A 44 -13.65 17.91 0.86
C GLY A 44 -14.65 16.80 0.52
N VAL A 45 -15.71 17.10 -0.23
CA VAL A 45 -16.71 16.11 -0.66
C VAL A 45 -16.11 15.12 -1.66
N SER A 46 -15.32 15.58 -2.63
CA SER A 46 -14.65 14.70 -3.60
C SER A 46 -13.67 13.74 -2.93
N THR A 47 -12.92 14.25 -1.95
CA THR A 47 -12.00 13.47 -1.13
C THR A 47 -12.77 12.47 -0.28
N TRP A 48 -13.84 12.89 0.42
CA TRP A 48 -14.71 11.98 1.19
C TRP A 48 -15.33 10.88 0.31
N TRP A 49 -15.77 11.22 -0.90
CA TRP A 49 -16.31 10.26 -1.85
C TRP A 49 -15.25 9.26 -2.35
N LEU A 50 -14.00 9.70 -2.53
CA LEU A 50 -12.88 8.79 -2.80
C LEU A 50 -12.55 7.88 -1.62
N TYR A 51 -12.65 8.39 -0.38
CA TYR A 51 -12.41 7.60 0.82
C TYR A 51 -13.45 6.49 0.99
N THR A 52 -14.74 6.77 0.74
CA THR A 52 -15.83 5.77 0.83
C THR A 52 -15.73 4.64 -0.19
N LYS A 53 -14.91 4.79 -1.23
CA LYS A 53 -14.66 3.76 -2.25
C LYS A 53 -13.44 2.88 -1.97
N ARG A 54 -12.70 3.11 -0.88
CA ARG A 54 -11.48 2.36 -0.58
C ARG A 54 -11.75 0.89 -0.26
N SER A 55 -12.79 0.60 0.52
CA SER A 55 -13.19 -0.79 0.78
C SER A 55 -13.59 -1.54 -0.49
N GLU A 56 -14.33 -0.89 -1.41
CA GLU A 56 -14.71 -1.47 -2.70
C GLU A 56 -13.48 -1.77 -3.57
N LEU A 57 -12.52 -0.84 -3.63
CA LEU A 57 -11.25 -1.05 -4.36
C LEU A 57 -10.39 -2.16 -3.72
N ALA A 58 -10.36 -2.25 -2.39
CA ALA A 58 -9.64 -3.30 -1.68
C ALA A 58 -10.24 -4.68 -1.99
N ILE A 59 -11.57 -4.83 -1.91
CA ILE A 59 -12.27 -6.08 -2.27
C ILE A 59 -11.96 -6.45 -3.72
N ARG A 60 -12.06 -5.49 -4.64
CA ARG A 60 -11.78 -5.71 -6.06
C ARG A 60 -10.34 -6.20 -6.26
N THR A 61 -9.38 -5.54 -5.64
CA THR A 61 -7.94 -5.89 -5.75
C THR A 61 -7.67 -7.29 -5.20
N LEU A 62 -8.24 -7.62 -4.03
CA LEU A 62 -8.08 -8.94 -3.43
C LEU A 62 -8.66 -10.05 -4.31
N ARG A 63 -9.93 -9.90 -4.73
CA ARG A 63 -10.64 -10.95 -5.47
C ARG A 63 -10.22 -11.07 -6.94
N GLN A 64 -9.89 -9.97 -7.60
CA GLN A 64 -9.61 -9.97 -9.05
C GLN A 64 -8.12 -10.08 -9.38
N THR A 65 -7.23 -9.77 -8.44
CA THR A 65 -5.78 -9.73 -8.70
C THR A 65 -5.04 -10.62 -7.72
N TYR A 66 -5.04 -10.28 -6.43
CA TYR A 66 -4.13 -10.89 -5.47
C TYR A 66 -4.42 -12.38 -5.17
N ILE A 67 -5.70 -12.75 -4.97
CA ILE A 67 -6.09 -14.15 -4.73
C ILE A 67 -5.80 -15.04 -5.96
N PRO A 68 -6.20 -14.67 -7.19
CA PRO A 68 -5.84 -15.43 -8.39
C PRO A 68 -4.33 -15.62 -8.58
N GLU A 69 -3.54 -14.57 -8.33
CA GLU A 69 -2.08 -14.63 -8.38
C GLU A 69 -1.50 -15.58 -7.32
N LEU A 70 -2.04 -15.53 -6.11
CA LEU A 70 -1.68 -16.43 -5.02
C LEU A 70 -2.02 -17.89 -5.35
N GLU A 71 -3.18 -18.14 -5.98
CA GLU A 71 -3.60 -19.48 -6.41
C GLU A 71 -2.65 -20.09 -7.46
N GLN A 72 -2.03 -19.24 -8.28
CA GLN A 72 -1.07 -19.65 -9.32
C GLN A 72 0.39 -19.65 -8.85
N SER A 73 0.67 -19.06 -7.68
CA SER A 73 2.01 -19.03 -7.11
C SER A 73 2.58 -20.43 -6.82
N ARG A 74 3.89 -20.49 -6.61
CA ARG A 74 4.62 -21.72 -6.25
C ARG A 74 4.48 -22.11 -4.77
N LEU A 75 3.53 -21.52 -4.04
CA LEU A 75 3.26 -21.87 -2.66
C LEU A 75 2.82 -23.33 -2.50
N ALA A 76 3.17 -23.90 -1.35
CA ALA A 76 2.67 -25.21 -0.95
C ALA A 76 1.12 -25.22 -0.97
N PRO A 77 0.47 -26.30 -1.40
CA PRO A 77 -0.99 -26.34 -1.54
C PRO A 77 -1.75 -26.00 -0.25
N GLU A 78 -1.24 -26.43 0.91
CA GLU A 78 -1.86 -26.17 2.21
C GLU A 78 -1.75 -24.68 2.60
N ASP A 79 -0.56 -24.09 2.48
CA ASP A 79 -0.34 -22.66 2.76
C ASP A 79 -1.17 -21.77 1.83
N LYS A 80 -1.25 -22.15 0.55
CA LYS A 80 -2.07 -21.49 -0.46
C LYS A 80 -3.54 -21.51 -0.03
N LYS A 81 -4.08 -22.68 0.30
CA LYS A 81 -5.48 -22.83 0.72
C LYS A 81 -5.80 -22.00 1.96
N GLN A 82 -4.95 -22.06 2.99
CA GLN A 82 -5.16 -21.31 4.22
C GLN A 82 -5.09 -19.80 4.01
N THR A 83 -4.13 -19.35 3.20
CA THR A 83 -3.95 -17.92 2.92
C THR A 83 -5.10 -17.38 2.06
N VAL A 84 -5.54 -18.13 1.04
CA VAL A 84 -6.71 -17.77 0.21
C VAL A 84 -7.98 -17.68 1.06
N GLU A 85 -8.20 -18.61 1.99
CA GLU A 85 -9.34 -18.58 2.91
C GLU A 85 -9.33 -17.32 3.78
N LEU A 86 -8.18 -16.96 4.37
CA LEU A 86 -8.03 -15.75 5.18
C LEU A 86 -8.32 -14.47 4.37
N LEU A 87 -7.84 -14.39 3.14
CA LEU A 87 -8.04 -13.22 2.28
C LEU A 87 -9.49 -13.12 1.81
N ASN A 88 -10.14 -14.24 1.50
CA ASN A 88 -11.58 -14.27 1.18
C ASN A 88 -12.42 -13.86 2.39
N GLN A 89 -12.09 -14.36 3.59
CA GLN A 89 -12.78 -13.97 4.82
C GLN A 89 -12.64 -12.46 5.08
N PHE A 90 -11.45 -11.91 4.89
CA PHE A 90 -11.23 -10.46 5.03
C PHE A 90 -12.02 -9.65 3.99
N ALA A 91 -12.05 -10.10 2.73
CA ALA A 91 -12.85 -9.45 1.68
C ALA A 91 -14.37 -9.53 1.98
N ASP A 92 -14.87 -10.67 2.46
CA ASP A 92 -16.26 -10.84 2.90
C ASP A 92 -16.61 -9.90 4.06
N ASP A 93 -15.70 -9.75 5.02
CA ASP A 93 -15.89 -8.87 6.17
C ASP A 93 -15.93 -7.39 5.74
N LEU A 94 -15.09 -6.98 4.78
CA LEU A 94 -15.15 -5.65 4.16
C LEU A 94 -16.48 -5.43 3.42
N GLU A 95 -16.94 -6.41 2.66
CA GLU A 95 -18.19 -6.34 1.90
C GLU A 95 -19.43 -6.22 2.80
N ARG A 96 -19.36 -6.83 3.99
CA ARG A 96 -20.40 -6.72 5.04
C ARG A 96 -20.28 -5.45 5.88
N GLY A 97 -19.31 -4.57 5.60
CA GLY A 97 -19.10 -3.32 6.33
C GLY A 97 -18.62 -3.52 7.77
N LYS A 98 -17.91 -4.62 8.07
CA LYS A 98 -17.37 -4.88 9.42
C LYS A 98 -16.16 -4.00 9.76
N TYR A 99 -15.46 -3.48 8.76
CA TYR A 99 -14.28 -2.65 8.93
C TYR A 99 -14.46 -1.29 8.24
N GLU A 100 -13.81 -0.27 8.79
CA GLU A 100 -13.79 1.07 8.21
C GLU A 100 -12.74 1.18 7.08
N ASP A 101 -12.90 2.17 6.20
CA ASP A 101 -12.02 2.35 5.03
C ASP A 101 -10.54 2.53 5.38
N TRP A 102 -10.23 3.09 6.56
CA TRP A 102 -8.84 3.24 7.01
C TRP A 102 -8.23 1.89 7.43
N GLN A 103 -9.04 0.98 7.99
CA GLN A 103 -8.61 -0.39 8.33
C GLN A 103 -8.35 -1.19 7.06
N ALA A 104 -9.25 -1.07 6.07
CA ALA A 104 -9.07 -1.66 4.75
C ALA A 104 -7.76 -1.19 4.10
N ALA A 105 -7.50 0.12 4.13
CA ALA A 105 -6.28 0.69 3.60
C ALA A 105 -5.03 0.20 4.34
N GLY A 106 -5.07 0.14 5.68
CA GLY A 106 -3.95 -0.35 6.50
C GLY A 106 -3.60 -1.80 6.19
N VAL A 107 -4.60 -2.67 6.06
CA VAL A 107 -4.39 -4.07 5.65
C VAL A 107 -3.80 -4.16 4.25
N MET A 108 -4.36 -3.45 3.27
CA MET A 108 -3.86 -3.50 1.89
C MET A 108 -2.41 -3.01 1.78
N GLN A 109 -2.06 -1.93 2.48
CA GLN A 109 -0.67 -1.42 2.50
C GLN A 109 0.30 -2.45 3.06
N ARG A 110 -0.09 -3.17 4.11
CA ARG A 110 0.74 -4.24 4.68
C ARG A 110 0.83 -5.43 3.74
N LEU A 111 -0.29 -5.89 3.18
CA LEU A 111 -0.32 -7.02 2.24
C LEU A 111 0.56 -6.78 1.01
N ILE A 112 0.53 -5.58 0.42
CA ILE A 112 1.37 -5.23 -0.75
C ILE A 112 2.86 -5.27 -0.42
N ARG A 113 3.23 -4.97 0.84
CA ARG A 113 4.63 -5.01 1.30
C ARG A 113 5.11 -6.42 1.67
N LEU A 114 4.22 -7.40 1.73
CA LEU A 114 4.58 -8.79 2.01
C LEU A 114 4.92 -9.54 0.71
N PRO A 115 6.09 -10.19 0.64
CA PRO A 115 6.50 -11.02 -0.50
C PRO A 115 5.81 -12.40 -0.52
N VAL A 116 4.48 -12.45 -0.33
CA VAL A 116 3.74 -13.72 -0.24
C VAL A 116 3.87 -14.53 -1.53
N LEU A 117 3.81 -13.87 -2.69
CA LEU A 117 3.88 -14.51 -4.00
C LEU A 117 5.26 -15.12 -4.27
N GLN A 118 6.30 -14.48 -3.77
CA GLN A 118 7.70 -14.85 -3.94
C GLN A 118 8.16 -15.93 -2.95
N TRP A 119 7.36 -16.28 -1.93
CA TRP A 119 7.76 -17.28 -0.93
C TRP A 119 8.05 -18.64 -1.55
N GLY A 120 7.23 -19.06 -2.52
CA GLY A 120 7.42 -20.32 -3.22
C GLY A 120 8.68 -20.33 -4.08
N GLU A 121 9.09 -19.17 -4.60
CA GLU A 121 10.35 -19.01 -5.33
C GLU A 121 11.54 -19.15 -4.38
N LEU A 122 11.48 -18.51 -3.20
CA LEU A 122 12.50 -18.66 -2.14
C LEU A 122 12.63 -20.11 -1.68
N THR A 123 11.51 -20.83 -1.48
CA THR A 123 11.53 -22.25 -1.11
C THR A 123 12.10 -23.12 -2.23
N ALA A 124 11.84 -22.82 -3.50
CA ALA A 124 12.43 -23.55 -4.61
C ALA A 124 13.96 -23.37 -4.66
N ILE A 125 14.45 -22.16 -4.40
CA ILE A 125 15.88 -21.85 -4.36
C ILE A 125 16.57 -22.54 -3.17
N GLU A 126 15.97 -22.49 -1.99
CA GLU A 126 16.48 -23.20 -0.81
C GLU A 126 16.62 -24.70 -1.06
N ARG A 127 15.60 -25.34 -1.64
CA ARG A 127 15.66 -26.75 -2.03
C ARG A 127 16.74 -27.04 -3.08
N PHE A 128 16.96 -26.11 -4.01
CA PHE A 128 18.01 -26.23 -5.00
C PHE A 128 19.40 -26.19 -4.36
N ILE A 129 19.61 -25.32 -3.36
CA ILE A 129 20.85 -25.25 -2.58
C ILE A 129 21.06 -26.56 -1.81
N GLU A 130 20.02 -27.05 -1.13
CA GLU A 130 20.06 -28.31 -0.38
C GLU A 130 20.35 -29.53 -1.28
N SER A 131 19.93 -29.51 -2.54
CA SER A 131 20.17 -30.61 -3.48
C SER A 131 21.54 -30.58 -4.16
N HIS A 132 22.31 -29.50 -4.02
CA HIS A 132 23.66 -29.32 -4.61
C HIS A 132 24.71 -28.94 -3.55
N PRO A 133 24.87 -29.72 -2.47
CA PRO A 133 25.73 -29.33 -1.33
C PRO A 133 27.21 -29.13 -1.69
N GLU A 134 27.68 -29.66 -2.81
CA GLU A 134 29.04 -29.46 -3.33
C GLU A 134 29.30 -28.04 -3.88
N ASP A 135 28.24 -27.34 -4.28
CA ASP A 135 28.31 -26.03 -4.95
C ASP A 135 28.00 -24.86 -4.01
N PHE A 136 27.57 -25.14 -2.78
CA PHE A 136 27.11 -24.15 -1.79
C PHE A 136 27.77 -24.33 -0.43
N GLN A 137 27.86 -23.25 0.35
CA GLN A 137 28.33 -23.29 1.73
C GLN A 137 27.24 -23.83 2.66
N PRO A 138 27.60 -24.44 3.80
CA PRO A 138 26.63 -24.99 4.76
C PRO A 138 25.61 -23.96 5.29
N ASP A 139 25.93 -22.67 5.29
CA ASP A 139 25.06 -21.60 5.77
C ASP A 139 24.26 -20.90 4.66
N ASP A 140 24.46 -21.24 3.39
CA ASP A 140 23.85 -20.52 2.26
C ASP A 140 22.32 -20.69 2.23
N ALA A 141 21.82 -21.91 2.50
CA ALA A 141 20.38 -22.15 2.65
C ALA A 141 19.78 -21.31 3.79
N PHE A 142 20.53 -21.18 4.90
CA PHE A 142 20.08 -20.40 6.06
C PHE A 142 19.97 -18.90 5.75
N GLN A 143 20.70 -18.36 4.78
CA GLN A 143 20.53 -16.96 4.34
C GLN A 143 19.12 -16.72 3.76
N ILE A 144 18.54 -17.72 3.09
CA ILE A 144 17.15 -17.66 2.62
C ILE A 144 16.18 -17.62 3.82
N THR A 145 16.41 -18.46 4.82
CA THR A 145 15.62 -18.46 6.07
C THR A 145 15.71 -17.10 6.78
N ARG A 146 16.89 -16.47 6.84
CA ARG A 146 17.07 -15.12 7.43
C ARG A 146 16.23 -14.07 6.73
N VAL A 147 16.10 -14.12 5.40
CA VAL A 147 15.22 -13.21 4.66
C VAL A 147 13.76 -13.37 5.11
N ARG A 148 13.28 -14.62 5.24
CA ARG A 148 11.90 -14.89 5.74
C ARG A 148 11.68 -14.39 7.16
N LEU A 149 12.67 -14.54 8.04
CA LEU A 149 12.64 -13.99 9.40
C LEU A 149 12.64 -12.46 9.42
N GLY A 150 13.37 -11.85 8.49
CA GLY A 150 13.34 -10.41 8.24
C GLY A 150 11.95 -9.92 7.85
N VAL A 151 11.24 -10.68 6.99
CA VAL A 151 9.86 -10.37 6.61
C VAL A 151 8.92 -10.50 7.81
N GLN A 152 9.06 -11.57 8.60
CA GLN A 152 8.25 -11.78 9.81
C GLN A 152 8.39 -10.63 10.82
N SER A 153 9.55 -9.98 10.83
CA SER A 153 9.89 -8.88 11.73
C SER A 153 9.63 -7.49 11.11
N ASP A 154 8.93 -7.43 9.95
CA ASP A 154 8.65 -6.20 9.19
C ASP A 154 9.91 -5.43 8.74
N LYS A 155 11.07 -6.08 8.72
CA LYS A 155 12.36 -5.47 8.34
C LYS A 155 12.77 -5.70 6.89
N VAL A 156 12.09 -6.62 6.20
CA VAL A 156 12.31 -6.98 4.80
C VAL A 156 10.95 -6.96 4.10
N THR A 157 10.91 -6.38 2.90
CA THR A 157 9.68 -6.14 2.14
C THR A 157 9.72 -6.81 0.77
N THR A 158 8.59 -6.76 0.05
CA THR A 158 8.49 -7.21 -1.34
C THR A 158 9.61 -6.67 -2.23
N ILE A 159 9.96 -5.38 -2.11
CA ILE A 159 11.01 -4.74 -2.93
C ILE A 159 12.36 -5.43 -2.73
N ASP A 160 12.69 -5.75 -1.47
CA ASP A 160 13.96 -6.41 -1.14
C ASP A 160 14.00 -7.83 -1.72
N VAL A 161 12.89 -8.56 -1.63
CA VAL A 161 12.79 -9.92 -2.16
C VAL A 161 12.79 -9.94 -3.69
N GLU A 162 12.21 -8.93 -4.33
CA GLU A 162 12.29 -8.77 -5.79
C GLU A 162 13.73 -8.53 -6.25
N ASP A 163 14.48 -7.67 -5.55
CA ASP A 163 15.90 -7.46 -5.86
C ASP A 163 16.73 -8.73 -5.63
N ILE A 164 16.51 -9.42 -4.51
CA ILE A 164 17.16 -10.71 -4.19
C ILE A 164 16.99 -11.70 -5.33
N LEU A 165 15.76 -11.83 -5.85
CA LEU A 165 15.40 -12.83 -6.85
C LEU A 165 15.73 -12.42 -8.28
N SER A 166 16.11 -11.17 -8.52
CA SER A 166 16.43 -10.64 -9.85
C SER A 166 17.41 -11.48 -10.69
N PRO A 167 18.41 -12.20 -10.13
CA PRO A 167 19.31 -13.03 -10.93
C PRO A 167 18.66 -14.30 -11.50
N VAL A 168 17.57 -14.77 -10.89
CA VAL A 168 16.95 -16.07 -11.19
C VAL A 168 15.52 -15.95 -11.71
N VAL A 169 15.04 -14.73 -11.97
CA VAL A 169 13.70 -14.49 -12.52
C VAL A 169 13.77 -13.82 -13.87
N GLN A 170 12.82 -14.18 -14.73
CA GLN A 170 12.64 -13.59 -16.04
C GLN A 170 11.23 -13.04 -16.17
N THR A 171 11.07 -11.99 -16.96
CA THR A 171 9.75 -11.52 -17.37
C THR A 171 9.12 -12.56 -18.27
N ASP A 172 7.92 -13.00 -17.89
CA ASP A 172 7.20 -14.03 -18.61
C ASP A 172 5.77 -13.56 -18.88
N ALA A 173 5.55 -13.07 -20.10
CA ALA A 173 4.25 -12.58 -20.53
C ALA A 173 3.15 -13.67 -20.56
N SER A 174 3.53 -14.96 -20.46
CA SER A 174 2.59 -16.07 -20.37
C SER A 174 2.19 -16.42 -18.93
N SER A 175 2.99 -15.98 -17.94
CA SER A 175 2.66 -16.03 -16.52
C SER A 175 1.73 -14.86 -16.16
N GLN A 176 0.66 -15.10 -15.40
CA GLN A 176 -0.21 -14.01 -14.92
C GLN A 176 0.53 -13.06 -13.97
N LEU A 177 1.60 -13.52 -13.33
CA LEU A 177 2.50 -12.71 -12.51
C LEU A 177 3.48 -11.88 -13.36
N ASN A 178 3.45 -12.02 -14.70
CA ASN A 178 4.41 -11.49 -15.65
C ASN A 178 5.87 -11.82 -15.31
N ARG A 179 6.06 -12.92 -14.57
CA ARG A 179 7.32 -13.33 -13.95
C ARG A 179 7.31 -14.84 -13.73
N SER A 180 8.47 -15.46 -13.92
CA SER A 180 8.73 -16.83 -13.54
C SER A 180 10.21 -17.02 -13.20
N LEU A 181 10.51 -18.04 -12.39
CA LEU A 181 11.88 -18.50 -12.21
C LEU A 181 12.44 -19.01 -13.54
N VAL A 182 13.70 -18.70 -13.81
CA VAL A 182 14.45 -19.29 -14.93
C VAL A 182 14.61 -20.78 -14.64
N GLU A 183 14.16 -21.62 -15.57
CA GLU A 183 14.30 -23.07 -15.47
C GLU A 183 15.11 -23.61 -16.67
N PRO A 184 16.14 -24.45 -16.44
CA PRO A 184 16.66 -24.87 -15.12
C PRO A 184 17.36 -23.74 -14.37
N LEU A 185 17.41 -23.83 -13.04
CA LEU A 185 18.17 -22.91 -12.20
C LEU A 185 19.68 -23.10 -12.44
N ASP A 186 20.40 -21.99 -12.56
CA ASP A 186 21.85 -21.97 -12.69
C ASP A 186 22.52 -21.77 -11.34
N VAL A 187 23.60 -22.52 -11.07
CA VAL A 187 24.33 -22.47 -9.80
C VAL A 187 24.89 -21.07 -9.53
N THR A 188 25.49 -20.42 -10.54
CA THR A 188 26.09 -19.09 -10.39
C THR A 188 25.02 -18.05 -10.06
N ALA A 189 23.88 -18.10 -10.76
CA ALA A 189 22.75 -17.22 -10.49
C ALA A 189 22.17 -17.42 -9.09
N VAL A 190 22.10 -18.67 -8.59
CA VAL A 190 21.65 -18.95 -7.22
C VAL A 190 22.67 -18.48 -6.18
N GLN A 191 23.97 -18.60 -6.43
CA GLN A 191 24.99 -18.03 -5.55
C GLN A 191 24.84 -16.50 -5.43
N ASP A 192 24.52 -15.80 -6.53
CA ASP A 192 24.22 -14.37 -6.49
C ASP A 192 22.98 -14.06 -5.63
N VAL A 193 21.93 -14.89 -5.70
CA VAL A 193 20.75 -14.78 -4.82
C VAL A 193 21.17 -14.92 -3.35
N VAL A 194 21.98 -15.90 -3.00
CA VAL A 194 22.46 -16.12 -1.63
C VAL A 194 23.23 -14.90 -1.11
N VAL A 195 24.13 -14.34 -1.92
CA VAL A 195 24.87 -13.12 -1.56
C VAL A 195 23.91 -11.97 -1.28
N ARG A 196 22.89 -11.77 -2.13
CA ARG A 196 21.86 -10.74 -1.92
C ARG A 196 21.03 -11.00 -0.66
N CYS A 197 20.64 -12.25 -0.39
CA CYS A 197 19.96 -12.63 0.84
C CYS A 197 20.78 -12.24 2.07
N ARG A 198 22.08 -12.57 2.08
CA ARG A 198 22.99 -12.22 3.17
C ARG A 198 23.07 -10.70 3.36
N LEU A 199 23.27 -9.95 2.28
CA LEU A 199 23.34 -8.48 2.32
C LEU A 199 22.05 -7.84 2.86
N VAL A 200 20.88 -8.29 2.40
CA VAL A 200 19.59 -7.77 2.87
C VAL A 200 19.36 -8.12 4.34
N ALA A 201 19.64 -9.37 4.74
CA ALA A 201 19.48 -9.82 6.12
C ALA A 201 20.42 -9.08 7.07
N ASP A 202 21.67 -8.85 6.67
CA ASP A 202 22.67 -8.10 7.44
C ASP A 202 22.28 -6.63 7.57
N ARG A 203 21.89 -5.98 6.46
CA ARG A 203 21.41 -4.59 6.45
C ARG A 203 20.17 -4.40 7.33
N SER A 204 19.33 -5.42 7.44
CA SER A 204 18.12 -5.42 8.25
C SER A 204 18.35 -5.91 9.68
N ASP A 205 19.60 -6.09 10.14
CA ASP A 205 19.93 -6.59 11.48
C ASP A 205 19.14 -7.87 11.83
N VAL A 206 19.03 -8.81 10.89
CA VAL A 206 18.43 -10.12 11.16
C VAL A 206 19.51 -11.01 11.79
N PRO A 207 19.27 -11.64 12.95
CA PRO A 207 20.27 -12.47 13.62
C PRO A 207 20.83 -13.59 12.74
N MET A 208 22.09 -13.94 12.95
CA MET A 208 22.79 -15.06 12.29
C MET A 208 22.61 -16.39 13.04
N GLU A 209 22.14 -16.36 14.28
CA GLU A 209 21.86 -17.56 15.08
C GLU A 209 20.37 -17.69 15.40
N PRO A 210 19.83 -18.91 15.44
CA PRO A 210 18.55 -19.19 16.06
C PRO A 210 18.60 -18.77 17.54
N GLN A 211 17.94 -17.66 17.89
CA GLN A 211 17.73 -17.32 19.29
C GLN A 211 16.95 -18.47 19.93
N SER A 212 17.51 -19.03 20.99
CA SER A 212 17.20 -20.34 21.59
C SER A 212 15.81 -20.49 22.23
N ASP A 213 14.86 -19.61 21.91
CA ASP A 213 13.47 -19.76 22.30
C ASP A 213 12.64 -20.19 21.10
N ALA A 214 11.49 -20.81 21.36
CA ALA A 214 10.54 -21.40 20.40
C ALA A 214 9.99 -20.48 19.27
N ALA A 215 10.65 -19.35 18.99
CA ALA A 215 10.38 -18.34 17.98
C ALA A 215 11.05 -18.61 16.60
N PHE A 216 11.91 -19.64 16.49
CA PHE A 216 12.65 -19.98 15.26
C PHE A 216 12.01 -21.10 14.41
N THR A 217 10.72 -21.37 14.60
CA THR A 217 9.96 -22.17 13.63
C THR A 217 9.63 -21.30 12.45
N GLU A 218 9.99 -21.71 11.23
CA GLU A 218 9.55 -21.04 10.01
C GLU A 218 8.02 -20.90 10.05
N PRO A 219 7.49 -19.67 10.18
CA PRO A 219 6.06 -19.49 10.34
C PRO A 219 5.36 -19.84 9.02
N ALA A 220 4.23 -20.53 9.11
CA ALA A 220 3.35 -20.68 7.98
C ALA A 220 2.98 -19.29 7.43
N ILE A 221 2.98 -19.15 6.10
CA ILE A 221 2.68 -17.89 5.42
C ILE A 221 1.31 -17.35 5.85
N SER A 222 0.35 -18.26 6.07
CA SER A 222 -0.98 -17.94 6.57
C SER A 222 -0.95 -17.21 7.91
N GLU A 223 -0.03 -17.57 8.83
CA GLU A 223 0.13 -16.90 10.11
C GLU A 223 0.79 -15.52 9.98
N ILE A 224 1.72 -15.33 9.03
CA ILE A 224 2.25 -14.00 8.71
C ILE A 224 1.12 -13.11 8.16
N VAL A 225 0.37 -13.60 7.17
CA VAL A 225 -0.72 -12.85 6.54
C VAL A 225 -1.80 -12.49 7.55
N LYS A 226 -2.23 -13.44 8.39
CA LYS A 226 -3.19 -13.22 9.46
C LYS A 226 -2.73 -12.13 10.45
N ARG A 227 -1.44 -12.16 10.85
CA ARG A 227 -0.86 -11.15 11.73
C ARG A 227 -0.90 -9.76 11.09
N GLN A 228 -0.61 -9.66 9.80
CA GLN A 228 -0.60 -8.39 9.08
C GLN A 228 -2.00 -7.85 8.81
N ILE A 229 -2.97 -8.72 8.54
CA ILE A 229 -4.39 -8.34 8.52
C ILE A 229 -4.79 -7.78 9.88
N LYS A 230 -4.49 -8.48 10.98
CA LYS A 230 -4.80 -8.01 12.33
C LYS A 230 -4.12 -6.66 12.63
N ALA A 231 -2.83 -6.54 12.34
CA ALA A 231 -2.09 -5.30 12.59
C ALA A 231 -2.61 -4.14 11.74
N GLY A 232 -3.03 -4.39 10.49
CA GLY A 232 -3.67 -3.39 9.63
C GLY A 232 -5.03 -2.92 10.16
N ILE A 233 -5.82 -3.84 10.74
CA ILE A 233 -7.09 -3.53 11.40
C ILE A 233 -6.87 -2.71 12.69
N ASP A 234 -5.88 -3.09 13.50
CA ASP A 234 -5.66 -2.52 14.84
C ASP A 234 -4.93 -1.16 14.80
N SER A 235 -3.97 -1.00 13.89
CA SER A 235 -3.06 0.16 13.86
C SER A 235 -3.02 0.93 12.54
N GLY A 236 -3.67 0.44 11.50
CA GLY A 236 -3.60 1.04 10.18
C GLY A 236 -2.24 0.79 9.50
N SER A 237 -1.62 1.86 9.00
CA SER A 237 -0.34 1.79 8.29
C SER A 237 0.84 1.57 9.23
N LEU A 238 1.91 0.96 8.71
CA LEU A 238 3.24 0.96 9.34
C LEU A 238 3.89 2.35 9.27
#